data_AF-A0A5E5QCQ0-F1
#
_entry.id   AF-A0A5E5QCQ0-F1
#
_cell.length_a   1.000
_cell.length_b   1.000
_cell.length_c   1.000
_cell.angle_alpha   90.00
_cell.angle_beta   90.00
_cell.angle_gamma   90.00
#
_symmetry.space_group_name_H-M   'P 1'
#
loop_
_entity.id
_entity.type
_entity.pdbx_description
1 polymer ?
#
loop_
_entity_poly.entity_id
_entity_poly.type
_entity_poly.pdbx_seq_one_letter_code
_entity_poly.pdbx_strand_id
1 'polypeptide(L)'
;MISISIKDQTLSFKDKTYSISSAANGLGEEEGSFCTPTGKFKIASMIGDGLDIGAVLVARVPTGEIYSPKLKQQYPNRDWILTRILWLDGIEAHNKNTKARYIYIHGAPDEATMGVPSSKGCIRLRNQDIIELFERVKIGEDVVIMKP
;
A
#
# COMPACT_ATOMS: atom_id res chain seq x y z
N MET A 1 -12.49 -5.84 9.30
CA MET A 1 -12.04 -6.17 7.93
C MET A 1 -11.82 -4.88 7.16
N ILE A 2 -10.73 -4.80 6.42
CA ILE A 2 -10.45 -3.74 5.45
C ILE A 2 -11.09 -4.13 4.11
N SER A 3 -11.84 -3.23 3.50
CA SER A 3 -12.44 -3.43 2.16
C SER A 3 -11.86 -2.43 1.18
N ILE A 4 -11.33 -2.89 0.06
CA ILE A 4 -10.71 -2.06 -0.98
C ILE A 4 -11.53 -2.17 -2.26
N SER A 5 -12.06 -1.06 -2.74
CA SER A 5 -12.74 -0.95 -4.04
C SER A 5 -11.75 -0.43 -5.09
N ILE A 6 -11.42 -1.25 -6.09
CA ILE A 6 -10.58 -0.83 -7.20
C ILE A 6 -11.35 0.09 -8.15
N LYS A 7 -12.65 -0.10 -8.31
CA LYS A 7 -13.50 0.79 -9.12
C LYS A 7 -13.52 2.21 -8.58
N ASP A 8 -13.75 2.33 -7.27
CA ASP A 8 -13.94 3.64 -6.63
C ASP A 8 -12.61 4.21 -6.11
N GLN A 9 -11.51 3.44 -6.19
CA GLN A 9 -10.21 3.78 -5.63
C GLN A 9 -10.34 4.22 -4.16
N THR A 10 -11.03 3.39 -3.38
CA THR A 10 -11.22 3.61 -1.94
C THR A 10 -10.82 2.41 -1.10
N LEU A 11 -10.41 2.69 0.14
CA LEU A 11 -10.21 1.71 1.20
C LEU A 11 -11.11 2.10 2.37
N SER A 12 -11.93 1.18 2.84
CA SER A 12 -12.81 1.37 4.00
C SER A 12 -12.43 0.47 5.16
N PHE A 13 -12.45 1.03 6.36
CA PHE A 13 -12.26 0.31 7.61
C PHE A 13 -13.11 0.93 8.72
N LYS A 14 -14.07 0.14 9.22
CA LYS A 14 -15.09 0.57 10.20
C LYS A 14 -15.84 1.81 9.68
N ASP A 15 -15.73 2.93 10.39
CA ASP A 15 -16.39 4.22 10.15
C ASP A 15 -15.63 5.15 9.18
N LYS A 16 -14.50 4.70 8.60
CA LYS A 16 -13.62 5.53 7.77
C LYS A 16 -13.49 4.98 6.36
N THR A 17 -13.40 5.90 5.41
CA THR A 17 -13.07 5.63 4.01
C THR A 17 -11.96 6.57 3.60
N TYR A 18 -10.93 6.01 2.95
CA TYR A 18 -9.75 6.71 2.49
C TYR A 18 -9.65 6.60 0.97
N SER A 19 -9.12 7.63 0.33
CA SER A 19 -8.80 7.56 -1.10
C SER A 19 -7.47 6.84 -1.30
N ILE A 20 -7.42 5.93 -2.26
CA ILE A 20 -6.21 5.13 -2.56
C ILE A 20 -5.72 5.36 -3.99
N SER A 21 -4.54 4.80 -4.29
CA SER A 21 -4.08 4.57 -5.65
C SER A 21 -3.57 3.14 -5.81
N SER A 22 -4.25 2.35 -6.64
CA SER A 22 -3.84 0.98 -7.02
C SER A 22 -2.89 0.97 -8.22
N ALA A 23 -2.54 -0.21 -8.75
CA ALA A 23 -1.58 -0.35 -9.84
C ALA A 23 -2.02 0.31 -11.16
N ALA A 24 -1.10 1.02 -11.81
CA ALA A 24 -1.30 1.55 -13.15
C ALA A 24 -1.52 0.44 -14.21
N ASN A 25 -0.88 -0.72 -14.00
CA ASN A 25 -1.01 -1.89 -14.90
C ASN A 25 -2.32 -2.67 -14.71
N GLY A 26 -3.19 -2.23 -13.79
CA GLY A 26 -4.45 -2.89 -13.51
C GLY A 26 -4.32 -4.07 -12.56
N LEU A 27 -5.15 -5.09 -12.79
CA LEU A 27 -5.31 -6.23 -11.88
C LEU A 27 -4.55 -7.46 -12.36
N GLY A 28 -4.01 -8.23 -11.43
CA GLY A 28 -3.32 -9.47 -11.76
C GLY A 28 -2.37 -9.99 -10.69
N GLU A 29 -2.13 -11.29 -10.78
CA GLU A 29 -1.35 -12.06 -9.81
C GLU A 29 0.00 -12.54 -10.36
N GLU A 30 0.32 -12.29 -11.64
CA GLU A 30 1.59 -12.72 -12.24
C GLU A 30 2.80 -12.01 -11.61
N GLU A 31 3.88 -12.76 -11.37
CA GLU A 31 5.15 -12.23 -10.85
C GLU A 31 5.74 -11.21 -11.83
N GLY A 32 6.27 -10.10 -11.33
CA GLY A 32 6.82 -9.04 -12.18
C GLY A 32 5.81 -8.24 -13.02
N SER A 33 4.50 -8.52 -12.95
CA SER A 33 3.47 -7.78 -13.73
C SER A 33 3.24 -6.34 -13.27
N PHE A 34 3.64 -6.00 -12.04
CA PHE A 34 3.30 -4.75 -11.36
C PHE A 34 1.79 -4.49 -11.22
N CYS A 35 0.95 -5.51 -11.38
CA CYS A 35 -0.50 -5.43 -11.18
C CYS A 35 -0.90 -5.61 -9.71
N THR A 36 -2.04 -5.04 -9.32
CA THR A 36 -2.64 -5.25 -7.99
C THR A 36 -3.41 -6.58 -7.96
N PRO A 37 -3.12 -7.49 -7.02
CA PRO A 37 -3.88 -8.74 -6.91
C PRO A 37 -5.28 -8.50 -6.32
N THR A 38 -6.21 -9.43 -6.55
CA THR A 38 -7.58 -9.35 -6.00
C THR A 38 -7.94 -10.53 -5.11
N GLY A 39 -9.06 -10.40 -4.40
CA GLY A 39 -9.58 -11.45 -3.52
C GLY A 39 -9.33 -11.17 -2.05
N LYS A 40 -9.13 -12.24 -1.27
CA LYS A 40 -8.95 -12.16 0.18
C LYS A 40 -7.48 -12.26 0.58
N PHE A 41 -7.14 -11.51 1.62
CA PHE A 41 -5.81 -11.39 2.18
C PHE A 41 -5.88 -11.23 3.70
N LYS A 42 -4.71 -11.29 4.35
CA LYS A 42 -4.51 -10.87 5.73
C LYS A 42 -3.34 -9.90 5.83
N ILE A 43 -3.36 -9.04 6.83
CA ILE A 43 -2.16 -8.27 7.22
C ILE A 43 -1.17 -9.25 7.87
N ALA A 44 -0.08 -9.57 7.17
CA ALA A 44 0.96 -10.48 7.64
C ALA A 44 1.93 -9.82 8.63
N SER A 45 2.24 -8.54 8.40
CA SER A 45 3.16 -7.76 9.22
C SER A 45 2.91 -6.27 9.06
N MET A 46 3.27 -5.52 10.10
CA MET A 46 3.14 -4.08 10.16
C MET A 46 4.52 -3.48 10.43
N ILE A 47 4.95 -2.51 9.64
CA ILE A 47 6.28 -1.91 9.74
C ILE A 47 6.15 -0.39 9.75
N GLY A 48 7.02 0.25 10.53
CA GLY A 48 7.14 1.70 10.60
C GLY A 48 6.45 2.32 11.81
N ASP A 49 6.04 1.52 12.79
CA ASP A 49 5.53 2.06 14.06
C ASP A 49 6.52 3.05 14.68
N GLY A 50 6.00 4.17 15.18
CA GLY A 50 6.80 5.27 15.72
C GLY A 50 7.68 6.05 14.72
N LEU A 51 7.72 5.70 13.43
CA LEU A 51 8.49 6.48 12.45
C LEU A 51 7.82 7.82 12.15
N ASP A 52 8.65 8.81 11.81
CA ASP A 52 8.20 10.12 11.36
C ASP A 52 7.37 10.04 10.06
N ILE A 53 6.50 11.03 9.87
CA ILE A 53 5.76 11.20 8.63
C ILE A 53 6.73 11.43 7.46
N GLY A 54 6.52 10.70 6.37
CA GLY A 54 7.40 10.75 5.20
C GLY A 54 8.68 9.93 5.34
N ALA A 55 8.90 9.20 6.44
CA ALA A 55 10.04 8.31 6.57
C ALA A 55 10.14 7.32 5.40
N VAL A 56 11.31 7.22 4.77
CA VAL A 56 11.49 6.41 3.57
C VAL A 56 11.92 4.99 3.95
N LEU A 57 11.20 4.00 3.43
CA LEU A 57 11.47 2.59 3.64
C LEU A 57 11.98 1.93 2.35
N VAL A 58 13.08 1.18 2.45
CA VAL A 58 13.62 0.38 1.35
C VAL A 58 13.78 -1.04 1.82
N ALA A 59 13.30 -2.00 1.03
CA ALA A 59 13.29 -3.42 1.42
C ALA A 59 12.70 -3.61 2.84
N ARG A 60 11.64 -2.86 3.16
CA ARG A 60 10.95 -2.85 4.46
C ARG A 60 11.80 -2.37 5.65
N VAL A 61 12.92 -1.71 5.41
CA VAL A 61 13.81 -1.18 6.45
C VAL A 61 13.80 0.36 6.37
N PRO A 62 13.68 1.07 7.50
CA PRO A 62 13.80 2.53 7.53
C PRO A 62 15.20 2.94 7.09
N THR A 63 15.29 3.90 6.17
CA THR A 63 16.57 4.37 5.64
C THR A 63 17.23 5.47 6.47
N GLY A 64 16.46 6.10 7.37
CA GLY A 64 16.82 7.36 8.02
C GLY A 64 16.53 8.61 7.18
N GLU A 65 16.13 8.46 5.91
CA GLU A 65 15.68 9.58 5.08
C GLU A 65 14.22 9.95 5.39
N ILE A 66 13.91 11.25 5.34
CA ILE A 66 12.55 11.77 5.27
C ILE A 66 12.30 12.27 3.85
N TYR A 67 11.19 11.87 3.24
CA TYR A 67 10.81 12.24 1.89
C TYR A 67 10.84 13.76 1.70
N SER A 68 11.34 14.20 0.55
CA SER A 68 11.27 15.59 0.13
C SER A 68 11.23 15.70 -1.40
N PRO A 69 10.69 16.80 -1.97
CA PRO A 69 10.75 17.04 -3.41
C PRO A 69 12.19 17.01 -3.97
N LYS A 70 13.19 17.43 -3.18
CA LYS A 70 14.60 17.35 -3.55
C LYS A 70 15.07 15.90 -3.73
N LEU A 71 14.70 15.02 -2.81
CA LEU A 71 14.99 13.58 -2.93
C LEU A 71 14.28 12.97 -4.14
N LYS A 72 13.06 13.40 -4.44
CA LYS A 72 12.32 12.96 -5.64
C LYS A 72 13.03 13.39 -6.92
N GLN A 73 13.53 14.61 -7.00
CA GLN A 73 14.29 15.09 -8.16
C GLN A 73 15.60 14.33 -8.34
N GLN A 74 16.28 14.00 -7.23
CA GLN A 74 17.51 13.20 -7.27
C GLN A 74 17.27 11.75 -7.68
N TYR A 75 16.14 11.16 -7.27
CA TYR A 75 15.77 9.77 -7.56
C TYR A 75 14.37 9.68 -8.20
N PRO A 76 14.19 10.16 -9.45
CA PRO A 76 12.86 10.31 -10.06
C PRO A 76 12.13 8.98 -10.24
N ASN A 77 12.88 7.90 -10.49
CA ASN A 77 12.34 6.57 -10.79
C ASN A 77 12.21 5.67 -9.56
N ARG A 78 12.66 6.12 -8.38
CA ARG A 78 12.52 5.37 -7.12
C ARG A 78 11.04 5.19 -6.79
N ASP A 79 10.67 3.99 -6.39
CA ASP A 79 9.35 3.75 -5.81
C ASP A 79 9.38 4.16 -4.34
N TRP A 80 8.52 5.10 -3.98
CA TRP A 80 8.52 5.75 -2.68
C TRP A 80 7.54 5.05 -1.76
N ILE A 81 8.07 4.18 -0.91
CA ILE A 81 7.34 3.53 0.17
C ILE A 81 7.59 4.33 1.44
N LEU A 82 6.57 5.05 1.91
CA LEU A 82 6.71 6.02 2.99
C LEU A 82 5.93 5.62 4.24
N THR A 83 6.39 6.13 5.37
CA THR A 83 5.68 6.29 6.65
C THR A 83 5.33 4.97 7.34
N ARG A 84 4.46 4.14 6.75
CA ARG A 84 4.02 2.85 7.30
C ARG A 84 3.84 1.84 6.18
N ILE A 85 3.98 0.55 6.51
CA ILE A 85 3.70 -0.58 5.62
C ILE A 85 2.76 -1.55 6.34
N LEU A 86 1.65 -1.89 5.72
CA LEU A 86 0.84 -3.08 6.02
C LEU A 86 1.12 -4.10 4.92
N TRP A 87 1.85 -5.17 5.24
CA TRP A 87 2.21 -6.19 4.25
C TRP A 87 1.12 -7.24 4.14
N LEU A 88 0.63 -7.45 2.92
CA LEU A 88 -0.45 -8.38 2.64
C LEU A 88 0.07 -9.80 2.38
N ASP A 89 -0.68 -10.77 2.88
CA ASP A 89 -0.51 -12.20 2.58
C ASP A 89 -1.78 -12.76 1.94
N GLY A 90 -1.62 -13.43 0.81
CA GLY A 90 -2.74 -13.97 0.03
C GLY A 90 -3.29 -15.25 0.65
N ILE A 91 -4.60 -15.31 0.86
CA ILE A 91 -5.22 -16.50 1.46
C ILE A 91 -5.90 -17.42 0.44
N GLU A 92 -6.11 -16.96 -0.79
CA GLU A 92 -6.75 -17.71 -1.88
C GLU A 92 -5.71 -18.24 -2.88
N ALA A 93 -5.99 -19.37 -3.51
CA ALA A 93 -4.99 -20.10 -4.32
C ALA A 93 -4.34 -19.22 -5.41
N HIS A 94 -5.12 -18.36 -6.08
CA HIS A 94 -4.62 -17.50 -7.15
C HIS A 94 -3.76 -16.33 -6.64
N ASN A 95 -3.92 -15.90 -5.39
CA ASN A 95 -3.21 -14.74 -4.83
C ASN A 95 -2.16 -15.10 -3.77
N LYS A 96 -1.87 -16.39 -3.56
CA LYS A 96 -0.87 -16.88 -2.57
C LYS A 96 0.51 -16.25 -2.69
N ASN A 97 0.91 -15.83 -3.88
CA ASN A 97 2.20 -15.21 -4.13
C ASN A 97 2.28 -13.72 -3.75
N THR A 98 1.19 -13.12 -3.28
CA THR A 98 1.10 -11.67 -2.95
C THR A 98 2.22 -11.19 -2.03
N LYS A 99 2.56 -11.97 -1.00
CA LYS A 99 3.62 -11.61 -0.06
C LYS A 99 5.00 -11.64 -0.74
N ALA A 100 5.26 -12.64 -1.58
CA ALA A 100 6.50 -12.77 -2.36
C ALA A 100 6.64 -11.65 -3.41
N ARG A 101 5.51 -11.18 -3.94
CA ARG A 101 5.40 -10.01 -4.84
C ARG A 101 5.52 -8.65 -4.15
N TYR A 102 5.75 -8.62 -2.83
CA TYR A 102 5.96 -7.39 -2.07
C TYR A 102 4.79 -6.39 -2.16
N ILE A 103 3.55 -6.90 -2.14
CA ILE A 103 2.37 -6.04 -2.19
C ILE A 103 2.02 -5.51 -0.79
N TYR A 104 1.93 -4.19 -0.69
CA TYR A 104 1.68 -3.47 0.56
C TYR A 104 0.47 -2.54 0.46
N ILE A 105 -0.05 -2.14 1.62
CA ILE A 105 -0.73 -0.85 1.80
C ILE A 105 0.27 0.08 2.48
N HIS A 106 0.59 1.22 1.88
CA HIS A 106 1.64 2.12 2.40
C HIS A 106 1.40 3.61 2.13
N GLY A 107 2.15 4.47 2.81
CA GLY A 107 2.13 5.91 2.59
C GLY A 107 2.87 6.31 1.30
N ALA A 108 2.44 7.40 0.67
CA ALA A 108 2.98 7.89 -0.60
C ALA A 108 3.31 9.40 -0.53
N PRO A 109 4.12 9.92 -1.46
CA PRO A 109 4.35 11.36 -1.60
C PRO A 109 3.05 12.18 -1.71
N ASP A 110 3.06 13.42 -1.23
CA ASP A 110 1.89 14.30 -1.26
C ASP A 110 1.50 14.71 -2.69
N GLU A 111 2.45 14.74 -3.60
CA GLU A 111 2.21 14.94 -5.03
C GLU A 111 1.67 13.69 -5.75
N ALA A 112 1.64 12.52 -5.11
CA ALA A 112 1.05 11.33 -5.72
C ALA A 112 -0.47 11.52 -5.88
N THR A 113 -1.00 11.19 -7.05
CA THR A 113 -2.43 11.28 -7.33
C THR A 113 -3.17 10.14 -6.61
N MET A 114 -4.21 10.49 -5.85
CA MET A 114 -5.14 9.55 -5.22
C MET A 114 -6.46 9.52 -5.99
N GLY A 115 -7.22 8.44 -5.85
CA GLY A 115 -8.48 8.25 -6.58
C GLY A 115 -8.30 7.71 -8.01
N VAL A 116 -7.06 7.44 -8.43
CA VAL A 116 -6.74 6.86 -9.74
C VAL A 116 -5.64 5.80 -9.62
N PRO A 117 -5.65 4.75 -10.45
CA PRO A 117 -4.55 3.77 -10.47
C PRO A 117 -3.24 4.41 -10.98
N SER A 118 -2.18 4.37 -10.17
CA SER A 118 -0.86 4.95 -10.50
C SER A 118 0.34 4.26 -9.81
N SER A 119 0.10 3.20 -9.04
CA SER A 119 1.14 2.47 -8.31
C SER A 119 1.80 1.37 -9.16
N LYS A 120 2.80 0.68 -8.58
CA LYS A 120 3.48 -0.49 -9.16
C LYS A 120 3.04 -1.81 -8.51
N GLY A 121 1.75 -1.94 -8.18
CA GLY A 121 1.17 -3.16 -7.59
C GLY A 121 0.55 -2.92 -6.21
N CYS A 122 1.19 -2.09 -5.39
CA CYS A 122 0.75 -1.77 -4.04
C CYS A 122 -0.52 -0.90 -4.00
N ILE A 123 -1.10 -0.77 -2.81
CA ILE A 123 -2.13 0.21 -2.50
C ILE A 123 -1.48 1.40 -1.80
N ARG A 124 -1.53 2.57 -2.43
CA ARG A 124 -1.03 3.81 -1.83
C ARG A 124 -2.14 4.52 -1.07
N LEU A 125 -1.80 5.10 0.07
CA LEU A 125 -2.59 6.03 0.86
C LEU A 125 -1.82 7.33 1.06
N ARG A 126 -2.51 8.40 1.48
CA ARG A 126 -1.85 9.58 2.03
C ARG A 126 -1.12 9.20 3.32
N ASN A 127 -0.04 9.90 3.64
CA ASN A 127 0.75 9.60 4.84
C ASN A 127 -0.07 9.69 6.13
N GLN A 128 -0.95 10.69 6.24
CA GLN A 128 -1.82 10.82 7.41
C GLN A 128 -2.85 9.68 7.50
N ASP A 129 -3.42 9.28 6.35
CA ASP A 129 -4.42 8.21 6.28
C ASP A 129 -3.84 6.85 6.66
N ILE A 130 -2.63 6.53 6.19
CA ILE A 130 -1.98 5.27 6.56
C ILE A 130 -1.58 5.26 8.04
N ILE A 131 -1.18 6.39 8.63
CA ILE A 131 -0.91 6.47 10.08
C ILE A 131 -2.18 6.15 10.86
N GLU A 132 -3.30 6.81 10.53
CA GLU A 132 -4.59 6.58 11.19
C GLU A 132 -5.05 5.12 11.03
N LEU A 133 -4.93 4.56 9.82
CA LEU A 133 -5.28 3.17 9.57
C LEU A 133 -4.40 2.21 10.37
N PHE A 134 -3.08 2.46 10.38
CA PHE A 134 -2.08 1.63 11.06
C PHE A 134 -2.35 1.51 12.56
N GLU A 135 -2.74 2.61 13.22
CA GLU A 135 -3.10 2.62 14.65
C GLU A 135 -4.38 1.84 14.97
N ARG A 136 -5.27 1.65 13.98
CA ARG A 136 -6.60 1.06 14.16
C ARG A 136 -6.68 -0.42 13.78
N VAL A 137 -5.72 -0.92 13.03
CA VAL A 137 -5.66 -2.31 12.53
C VAL A 137 -4.64 -3.15 13.30
N LYS A 138 -4.65 -4.46 13.07
CA LYS A 138 -3.72 -5.39 13.71
C LYS A 138 -3.24 -6.45 12.73
N ILE A 139 -2.12 -7.10 13.05
CA ILE A 139 -1.67 -8.29 12.34
C ILE A 139 -2.79 -9.35 12.37
N GLY A 140 -3.03 -9.99 11.23
CA GLY A 140 -4.09 -10.98 11.02
C GLY A 140 -5.44 -10.40 10.62
N GLU A 141 -5.61 -9.07 10.61
CA GLU A 141 -6.83 -8.41 10.12
C GLU A 141 -7.11 -8.81 8.67
N ASP A 142 -8.38 -9.15 8.41
CA ASP A 142 -8.82 -9.55 7.07
C ASP A 142 -8.85 -8.33 6.14
N VAL A 143 -8.39 -8.53 4.92
CA VAL A 143 -8.42 -7.54 3.84
C VAL A 143 -9.09 -8.17 2.62
N VAL A 144 -9.99 -7.45 1.97
CA VAL A 144 -10.55 -7.84 0.67
C VAL A 144 -10.29 -6.77 -0.37
N ILE A 145 -9.75 -7.16 -1.52
CA ILE A 145 -9.57 -6.29 -2.69
C ILE A 145 -10.57 -6.72 -3.75
N MET A 146 -11.58 -5.89 -3.98
CA MET A 146 -12.71 -6.19 -4.85
C MET A 146 -12.41 -5.76 -6.28
N LYS A 147 -12.84 -6.60 -7.23
CA LYS A 147 -12.83 -6.27 -8.66
C LYS A 147 -13.83 -5.14 -8.95
N PRO A 148 -13.65 -4.41 -10.06
CA PRO A 148 -14.58 -3.36 -10.47
C PRO A 148 -16.01 -3.84 -10.75
#